data_AF-A0A3M6VJ14-F1
#
_entry.id   AF-A0A3M6VJ14-F1
#
_cell.length_a   1.000
_cell.length_b   1.000
_cell.length_c   1.000
_cell.angle_alpha   90.00
_cell.angle_beta   90.00
_cell.angle_gamma   90.00
#
_symmetry.space_group_name_H-M   'P 1'
#
loop_
_entity.id
_entity.type
_entity.pdbx_description
1 polymer ?
#
loop_
_entity_poly.entity_id
_entity_poly.type
_entity_poly.pdbx_seq_one_letter_code
_entity_poly.pdbx_strand_id
1 'polypeptide(L)'
;MDLAAANGHLEIVKWLHVQRREGCTKAAIDEAATNGHLAVVKWLHASRKEGCSTRAMDGAAMNGHLTVVKWLHRNCKEGCTTAAMDGAARANHLKVVQWLHDNRNEGCTLAAMNLAARNGHLDVIRWLHKHRKEGCTNDAMDQAAAQGHLRVIQWLHSYRKEGCTRNAMDRAASAGHLDIVQWLHKNRPEGCTTAAMDNAAGSGHLKIVQWLNENRAEGCTGAAMDRAALNGHFEVLLFLQNERSEGCTSKAFVNATSADELEILQWLFEHYRDRIGHDRLQLFALGKFYTLQWLKQESVLEDLPESERHYE
;
A
#
# COMPACT_ATOMS: atom_id res chain seq x y z
N MET A 1 -27.28 22.26 -1.69
CA MET A 1 -27.94 21.26 -2.56
C MET A 1 -26.98 20.12 -2.89
N ASP A 2 -25.74 20.44 -3.26
CA ASP A 2 -24.70 19.48 -3.64
C ASP A 2 -24.51 18.33 -2.65
N LEU A 3 -24.37 18.61 -1.35
CA LEU A 3 -24.23 17.55 -0.32
C LEU A 3 -25.46 16.63 -0.24
N ALA A 4 -26.67 17.18 -0.35
CA ALA A 4 -27.89 16.37 -0.36
C ALA A 4 -27.96 15.48 -1.61
N ALA A 5 -27.47 15.98 -2.74
CA ALA A 5 -27.38 15.22 -3.97
C ALA A 5 -26.33 14.10 -3.89
N ALA A 6 -25.14 14.41 -3.36
CA ALA A 6 -24.06 13.46 -3.14
C ALA A 6 -24.46 12.28 -2.24
N ASN A 7 -25.35 12.51 -1.27
CA ASN A 7 -25.87 11.48 -0.36
C ASN A 7 -27.20 10.85 -0.82
N GLY A 8 -27.68 11.17 -2.03
CA GLY A 8 -28.85 10.52 -2.62
C GLY A 8 -30.20 10.97 -2.06
N HIS A 9 -30.24 12.07 -1.30
CA HIS A 9 -31.45 12.58 -0.65
C HIS A 9 -32.33 13.37 -1.62
N LEU A 10 -32.95 12.68 -2.57
CA LEU A 10 -33.77 13.29 -3.63
C LEU A 10 -34.84 14.25 -3.11
N GLU A 11 -35.55 13.89 -2.04
CA GLU A 11 -36.61 14.75 -1.50
C GLU A 11 -36.07 16.03 -0.86
N ILE A 12 -34.90 15.96 -0.22
CA ILE A 12 -34.20 17.16 0.27
C ILE A 12 -33.73 18.01 -0.90
N VAL A 13 -33.22 17.40 -1.97
CA VAL A 13 -32.81 18.12 -3.19
C VAL A 13 -33.99 18.86 -3.83
N LYS A 14 -35.15 18.20 -3.97
CA LYS A 14 -36.39 18.82 -4.46
C LYS A 14 -36.85 19.95 -3.54
N TRP A 15 -36.87 19.72 -2.23
CA TRP A 15 -37.25 20.74 -1.26
C TRP A 15 -36.35 21.96 -1.34
N LEU A 16 -35.02 21.77 -1.39
CA LEU A 16 -34.05 22.86 -1.54
C LEU A 16 -34.25 23.62 -2.86
N HIS A 17 -34.63 22.96 -3.95
CA HIS A 17 -34.90 23.64 -5.21
C HIS A 17 -36.12 24.56 -5.15
N VAL A 18 -37.16 24.18 -4.41
CA VAL A 18 -38.37 25.00 -4.26
C VAL A 18 -38.15 26.12 -3.23
N GLN A 19 -37.44 25.84 -2.15
CA GLN A 19 -37.40 26.69 -0.95
C GLN A 19 -36.14 27.57 -0.81
N ARG A 20 -35.18 27.44 -1.74
CA ARG A 20 -33.89 28.16 -1.71
C ARG A 20 -33.54 28.68 -3.11
N ARG A 21 -32.75 29.76 -3.19
CA ARG A 21 -32.40 30.46 -4.45
C ARG A 21 -30.93 30.27 -4.85
N GLU A 22 -30.10 29.77 -3.94
CA GLU A 22 -28.64 29.63 -4.05
C GLU A 22 -28.23 28.62 -5.14
N GLY A 23 -29.14 27.73 -5.55
CA GLY A 23 -28.90 26.76 -6.62
C GLY A 23 -27.97 25.61 -6.22
N CYS A 24 -27.30 25.04 -7.21
CA CYS A 24 -26.28 24.00 -7.02
C CYS A 24 -25.08 24.27 -7.92
N THR A 25 -24.02 23.47 -7.79
CA THR A 25 -22.92 23.47 -8.77
C THR A 25 -22.96 22.19 -9.60
N LYS A 26 -22.04 22.04 -10.57
CA LYS A 26 -21.82 20.78 -11.28
C LYS A 26 -21.54 19.61 -10.33
N ALA A 27 -20.99 19.89 -9.14
CA ALA A 27 -20.74 18.89 -8.11
C ALA A 27 -22.02 18.15 -7.69
N ALA A 28 -23.20 18.76 -7.78
CA ALA A 28 -24.44 18.07 -7.44
C ALA A 28 -24.70 16.85 -8.33
N ILE A 29 -24.52 16.97 -9.66
CA ILE A 29 -24.66 15.82 -10.57
C ILE A 29 -23.41 14.94 -10.51
N ASP A 30 -22.22 15.53 -10.47
CA ASP A 30 -20.97 14.77 -10.47
C ASP A 30 -20.85 13.83 -9.26
N GLU A 31 -21.14 14.32 -8.06
CA GLU A 31 -21.08 13.51 -6.82
C GLU A 31 -22.26 12.55 -6.70
N ALA A 32 -23.47 12.95 -7.11
CA ALA A 32 -24.61 12.03 -7.17
C ALA A 32 -24.36 10.87 -8.14
N ALA A 33 -23.69 11.14 -9.27
CA ALA A 33 -23.31 10.11 -10.23
C ALA A 33 -22.19 9.22 -9.69
N THR A 34 -21.18 9.82 -9.06
CA THR A 34 -20.06 9.11 -8.42
C THR A 34 -20.55 8.12 -7.36
N ASN A 35 -21.59 8.47 -6.61
CA ASN A 35 -22.20 7.62 -5.58
C ASN A 35 -23.42 6.81 -6.07
N GLY A 36 -23.71 6.79 -7.37
CA GLY A 36 -24.69 5.88 -7.96
C GLY A 36 -26.14 6.30 -7.82
N HIS A 37 -26.42 7.53 -7.40
CA HIS A 37 -27.76 8.06 -7.17
C HIS A 37 -28.47 8.49 -8.46
N LEU A 38 -28.79 7.52 -9.33
CA LEU A 38 -29.39 7.77 -10.64
C LEU A 38 -30.68 8.62 -10.59
N ALA A 39 -31.51 8.44 -9.55
CA ALA A 39 -32.74 9.21 -9.41
C ALA A 39 -32.46 10.71 -9.19
N VAL A 40 -31.45 11.02 -8.38
CA VAL A 40 -30.97 12.39 -8.15
C VAL A 40 -30.36 12.96 -9.43
N VAL A 41 -29.51 12.19 -10.11
CA VAL A 41 -28.89 12.60 -11.39
C VAL A 41 -29.95 12.96 -12.43
N LYS A 42 -30.95 12.09 -12.65
CA LYS A 42 -32.06 12.32 -13.58
C LYS A 42 -32.83 13.59 -13.24
N TRP A 43 -33.16 13.75 -11.96
CA TRP A 43 -33.96 14.89 -11.51
C TRP A 43 -33.19 16.19 -11.65
N LEU A 44 -31.95 16.25 -11.17
CA LEU A 44 -31.08 17.43 -11.30
C LEU A 44 -30.89 17.82 -12.77
N HIS A 45 -30.62 16.86 -13.66
CA HIS A 45 -30.45 17.14 -15.08
C HIS A 45 -31.72 17.70 -15.74
N ALA A 46 -32.91 17.21 -15.35
CA ALA A 46 -34.18 17.68 -15.90
C ALA A 46 -34.60 19.05 -15.34
N SER A 47 -34.28 19.32 -14.08
CA SER A 47 -34.78 20.50 -13.34
C SER A 47 -33.78 21.65 -13.25
N ARG A 48 -32.52 21.45 -13.63
CA ARG A 48 -31.43 22.42 -13.44
C ARG A 48 -30.57 22.57 -14.69
N LYS A 49 -29.91 23.72 -14.85
CA LYS A 49 -29.14 24.10 -16.06
C LYS A 49 -27.63 24.02 -15.88
N GLU A 50 -27.17 23.83 -14.64
CA GLU A 50 -25.76 23.80 -14.24
C GLU A 50 -24.99 22.65 -14.92
N GLY A 51 -25.69 21.57 -15.26
CA GLY A 51 -25.14 20.43 -15.99
C GLY A 51 -24.16 19.59 -15.17
N CYS A 52 -23.37 18.78 -15.86
CA CYS A 52 -22.33 17.95 -15.24
C CYS A 52 -20.96 18.25 -15.83
N SER A 53 -19.93 17.59 -15.32
CA SER A 53 -18.62 17.51 -15.95
C SER A 53 -18.27 16.07 -16.31
N THR A 54 -17.11 15.85 -16.92
CA THR A 54 -16.59 14.49 -17.16
C THR A 54 -16.45 13.68 -15.87
N ARG A 55 -16.32 14.35 -14.71
CA ARG A 55 -16.24 13.71 -13.38
C ARG A 55 -17.46 12.85 -13.06
N ALA A 56 -18.65 13.22 -13.54
CA ALA A 56 -19.85 12.42 -13.34
C ALA A 56 -19.70 11.00 -13.90
N MET A 57 -19.26 10.87 -15.16
CA MET A 57 -19.11 9.56 -15.79
C MET A 57 -17.84 8.85 -15.33
N ASP A 58 -16.74 9.59 -15.11
CA ASP A 58 -15.49 9.04 -14.57
C ASP A 58 -15.72 8.41 -13.18
N GLY A 59 -16.39 9.14 -12.28
CA GLY A 59 -16.70 8.67 -10.93
C GLY A 59 -17.73 7.54 -10.91
N ALA A 60 -18.79 7.64 -11.73
CA ALA A 60 -19.77 6.56 -11.87
C ALA A 60 -19.13 5.27 -12.40
N ALA A 61 -18.19 5.38 -13.33
CA ALA A 61 -17.47 4.23 -13.87
C ALA A 61 -16.51 3.62 -12.84
N MET A 62 -15.75 4.47 -12.14
CA MET A 62 -14.83 4.06 -11.08
C MET A 62 -15.51 3.31 -9.93
N ASN A 63 -16.76 3.67 -9.60
CA ASN A 63 -17.56 3.01 -8.56
C ASN A 63 -18.55 1.96 -9.10
N GLY A 64 -18.45 1.61 -10.39
CA GLY A 64 -19.18 0.45 -10.93
C GLY A 64 -20.66 0.70 -11.23
N HIS A 65 -21.10 1.97 -11.21
CA HIS A 65 -22.48 2.37 -11.43
C HIS A 65 -22.84 2.38 -12.91
N LEU A 66 -22.83 1.20 -13.54
CA LEU A 66 -23.08 1.02 -14.98
C LEU A 66 -24.40 1.64 -15.46
N THR A 67 -25.45 1.63 -14.62
CA THR A 67 -26.74 2.24 -14.94
C THR A 67 -26.64 3.76 -15.05
N VAL A 68 -25.84 4.39 -14.19
CA VAL A 68 -25.53 5.83 -14.25
C VAL A 68 -24.67 6.13 -15.45
N VAL A 69 -23.60 5.35 -15.70
CA VAL A 69 -22.73 5.51 -16.88
C VAL A 69 -23.54 5.48 -18.19
N LYS A 70 -24.39 4.45 -18.36
CA LYS A 70 -25.27 4.32 -19.54
C LYS A 70 -26.23 5.50 -19.68
N TRP A 71 -26.74 6.01 -18.56
CA TRP A 71 -27.66 7.14 -18.59
C TRP A 71 -26.94 8.43 -18.95
N LEU A 72 -25.80 8.72 -18.32
CA LEU A 72 -24.97 9.89 -18.63
C LEU A 72 -24.54 9.88 -20.10
N HIS A 73 -24.12 8.75 -20.64
CA HIS A 73 -23.74 8.66 -22.06
C HIS A 73 -24.86 9.03 -23.04
N ARG A 74 -26.11 8.69 -22.71
CA ARG A 74 -27.26 8.96 -23.57
C ARG A 74 -27.78 10.40 -23.46
N ASN A 75 -27.55 11.06 -22.33
CA ASN A 75 -28.21 12.32 -21.98
C ASN A 75 -27.24 13.50 -21.80
N CYS A 76 -25.94 13.24 -21.63
CA CYS A 76 -24.91 14.25 -21.39
C CYS A 76 -23.88 14.25 -22.52
N LYS A 77 -23.47 15.45 -22.97
CA LYS A 77 -22.53 15.63 -24.10
C LYS A 77 -21.07 15.69 -23.65
N GLU A 78 -20.85 15.92 -22.35
CA GLU A 78 -19.55 16.10 -21.72
C GLU A 78 -18.68 14.83 -21.80
N GLY A 79 -19.31 13.65 -21.81
CA GLY A 79 -18.62 12.37 -21.91
C GLY A 79 -17.85 11.99 -20.64
N CYS A 80 -16.64 11.48 -20.82
CA CYS A 80 -15.73 10.97 -19.79
C CYS A 80 -14.30 11.16 -20.25
N THR A 81 -13.33 10.84 -19.40
CA THR A 81 -11.91 10.78 -19.76
C THR A 81 -11.42 9.34 -19.70
N THR A 82 -10.11 9.12 -19.90
CA THR A 82 -9.48 7.81 -19.65
C THR A 82 -9.63 7.34 -18.20
N ALA A 83 -9.85 8.27 -17.26
CA ALA A 83 -10.05 7.96 -15.85
C ALA A 83 -11.27 7.06 -15.60
N ALA A 84 -12.30 7.09 -16.46
CA ALA A 84 -13.44 6.18 -16.36
C ALA A 84 -13.02 4.72 -16.49
N MET A 85 -12.24 4.37 -17.54
CA MET A 85 -11.82 2.99 -17.78
C MET A 85 -10.69 2.59 -16.84
N ASP A 86 -9.73 3.48 -16.56
CA ASP A 86 -8.67 3.24 -15.59
C ASP A 86 -9.24 2.98 -14.18
N GLY A 87 -10.20 3.81 -13.75
CA GLY A 87 -10.89 3.68 -12.47
C GLY A 87 -11.73 2.41 -12.39
N ALA A 88 -12.51 2.10 -13.43
CA ALA A 88 -13.30 0.87 -13.49
C ALA A 88 -12.41 -0.39 -13.46
N ALA A 89 -11.25 -0.36 -14.13
CA ALA A 89 -10.29 -1.45 -14.11
C ALA A 89 -9.66 -1.63 -12.72
N ARG A 90 -9.24 -0.53 -12.08
CA ARG A 90 -8.72 -0.51 -10.71
C ARG A 90 -9.71 -1.09 -9.69
N ALA A 91 -11.00 -0.86 -9.86
CA ALA A 91 -12.05 -1.25 -8.91
C ALA A 91 -12.79 -2.55 -9.28
N ASN A 92 -12.23 -3.35 -10.20
CA ASN A 92 -12.80 -4.63 -10.64
C ASN A 92 -14.18 -4.56 -11.32
N HIS A 93 -14.49 -3.46 -11.99
CA HIS A 93 -15.78 -3.28 -12.67
C HIS A 93 -15.69 -3.68 -14.14
N LEU A 94 -15.42 -4.97 -14.40
CA LEU A 94 -15.23 -5.52 -15.76
C LEU A 94 -16.39 -5.19 -16.71
N LYS A 95 -17.64 -5.24 -16.22
CA LYS A 95 -18.82 -4.88 -17.04
C LYS A 95 -18.82 -3.41 -17.46
N VAL A 96 -18.30 -2.52 -16.63
CA VAL A 96 -18.13 -1.10 -16.98
C VAL A 96 -17.00 -0.93 -17.97
N VAL A 97 -15.85 -1.60 -17.76
CA VAL A 97 -14.73 -1.58 -18.70
C VAL A 97 -15.16 -2.03 -20.10
N GLN A 98 -15.87 -3.16 -20.20
CA GLN A 98 -16.43 -3.69 -21.45
C GLN A 98 -17.37 -2.68 -22.10
N TRP A 99 -18.31 -2.14 -21.32
CA TRP A 99 -19.28 -1.20 -21.85
C TRP A 99 -18.62 0.11 -22.35
N LEU A 100 -17.66 0.65 -21.61
CA LEU A 100 -16.88 1.82 -22.03
C LEU A 100 -16.13 1.53 -23.32
N HIS A 101 -15.49 0.37 -23.45
CA HIS A 101 -14.80 -0.02 -24.68
C HIS A 101 -15.72 -0.08 -25.90
N ASP A 102 -16.91 -0.64 -25.74
CA ASP A 102 -17.84 -0.83 -26.86
C ASP A 102 -18.56 0.48 -27.29
N ASN A 103 -18.63 1.48 -26.40
CA ASN A 103 -19.49 2.67 -26.59
C ASN A 103 -18.72 4.01 -26.54
N ARG A 104 -17.42 3.99 -26.24
CA ARG A 104 -16.60 5.20 -26.01
C ARG A 104 -15.23 5.04 -26.66
N ASN A 105 -14.63 6.17 -27.06
CA ASN A 105 -13.38 6.19 -27.85
C ASN A 105 -12.18 6.71 -27.05
N GLU A 106 -12.39 7.18 -25.82
CA GLU A 106 -11.34 7.73 -24.95
C GLU A 106 -10.31 6.69 -24.55
N GLY A 107 -10.73 5.43 -24.42
CA GLY A 107 -9.84 4.33 -24.06
C GLY A 107 -9.40 4.33 -22.60
N CYS A 108 -8.21 3.77 -22.35
CA CYS A 108 -7.56 3.74 -21.04
C CYS A 108 -6.09 4.13 -21.18
N THR A 109 -5.38 4.20 -20.06
CA THR A 109 -3.93 4.35 -20.03
C THR A 109 -3.27 3.06 -19.51
N LEU A 110 -1.95 3.08 -19.36
CA LEU A 110 -1.19 2.02 -18.68
C LEU A 110 -1.70 1.78 -17.24
N ALA A 111 -2.33 2.79 -16.63
CA ALA A 111 -2.88 2.72 -15.29
C ALA A 111 -3.96 1.63 -15.15
N ALA A 112 -4.78 1.39 -16.18
CA ALA A 112 -5.82 0.37 -16.12
C ALA A 112 -5.26 -1.03 -15.78
N MET A 113 -4.23 -1.47 -16.49
CA MET A 113 -3.65 -2.80 -16.25
C MET A 113 -2.74 -2.80 -15.01
N ASN A 114 -1.95 -1.75 -14.77
CA ASN A 114 -1.10 -1.65 -13.58
C ASN A 114 -1.93 -1.71 -12.28
N LEU A 115 -3.03 -0.95 -12.22
CA LEU A 115 -3.86 -0.87 -11.01
C LEU A 115 -4.75 -2.11 -10.86
N ALA A 116 -5.23 -2.69 -11.97
CA ALA A 116 -5.89 -4.00 -11.91
C ALA A 116 -4.94 -5.10 -11.41
N ALA A 117 -3.66 -5.07 -11.80
CA ALA A 117 -2.64 -6.00 -11.32
C ALA A 117 -2.33 -5.82 -9.84
N ARG A 118 -2.12 -4.57 -9.40
CA ARG A 118 -1.95 -4.22 -8.00
C ARG A 118 -3.09 -4.75 -7.11
N ASN A 119 -4.34 -4.70 -7.58
CA ASN A 119 -5.50 -5.13 -6.80
C ASN A 119 -5.95 -6.58 -7.10
N GLY A 120 -5.19 -7.34 -7.89
CA GLY A 120 -5.45 -8.77 -8.08
C GLY A 120 -6.57 -9.10 -9.06
N HIS A 121 -7.01 -8.14 -9.89
CA HIS A 121 -8.16 -8.27 -10.78
C HIS A 121 -7.81 -8.97 -12.10
N LEU A 122 -7.47 -10.26 -12.01
CA LEU A 122 -6.97 -11.06 -13.13
C LEU A 122 -7.92 -11.09 -14.35
N ASP A 123 -9.23 -11.11 -14.14
CA ASP A 123 -10.20 -11.14 -15.24
C ASP A 123 -10.21 -9.81 -16.02
N VAL A 124 -10.06 -8.69 -15.33
CA VAL A 124 -9.87 -7.37 -15.96
C VAL A 124 -8.57 -7.34 -16.75
N ILE A 125 -7.46 -7.83 -16.19
CA ILE A 125 -6.15 -7.88 -16.86
C ILE A 125 -6.22 -8.71 -18.15
N ARG A 126 -6.81 -9.91 -18.08
CA ARG A 126 -7.00 -10.79 -19.25
C ARG A 126 -7.83 -10.12 -20.33
N TRP A 127 -8.91 -9.44 -19.91
CA TRP A 127 -9.79 -8.75 -20.84
C TRP A 127 -9.08 -7.57 -21.49
N LEU A 128 -8.39 -6.72 -20.72
CA LEU A 128 -7.60 -5.59 -21.22
C LEU A 128 -6.53 -6.07 -22.19
N HIS A 129 -5.78 -7.12 -21.84
CA HIS A 129 -4.75 -7.68 -22.72
C HIS A 129 -5.29 -8.14 -24.07
N LYS A 130 -6.50 -8.73 -24.09
CA LYS A 130 -7.10 -9.25 -25.33
C LYS A 130 -7.67 -8.14 -26.22
N HIS A 131 -8.17 -7.05 -25.65
CA HIS A 131 -8.97 -6.04 -26.40
C HIS A 131 -8.32 -4.65 -26.48
N ARG A 132 -7.25 -4.40 -25.71
CA ARG A 132 -6.54 -3.11 -25.61
C ARG A 132 -5.06 -3.28 -25.97
N LYS A 133 -4.43 -2.21 -26.44
CA LYS A 133 -3.03 -2.22 -26.93
C LYS A 133 -2.06 -1.50 -26.00
N GLU A 134 -2.58 -0.76 -25.02
CA GLU A 134 -1.85 0.07 -24.09
C GLU A 134 -0.85 -0.75 -23.28
N GLY A 135 -1.27 -1.91 -22.76
CA GLY A 135 -0.39 -2.79 -21.99
C GLY A 135 -0.22 -2.33 -20.54
N CYS A 136 0.96 -2.60 -19.98
CA CYS A 136 1.33 -2.26 -18.60
C CYS A 136 2.80 -1.83 -18.53
N THR A 137 3.28 -1.52 -17.33
CA THR A 137 4.71 -1.37 -17.02
C THR A 137 5.14 -2.45 -16.04
N ASN A 138 6.42 -2.47 -15.66
CA ASN A 138 6.95 -3.32 -14.58
C ASN A 138 6.18 -3.14 -13.24
N ASP A 139 5.58 -1.97 -13.02
CA ASP A 139 4.75 -1.67 -11.85
C ASP A 139 3.58 -2.65 -11.70
N ALA A 140 3.04 -3.21 -12.79
CA ALA A 140 1.98 -4.22 -12.69
C ALA A 140 2.45 -5.46 -11.91
N MET A 141 3.66 -5.98 -12.19
CA MET A 141 4.18 -7.16 -11.51
C MET A 141 4.76 -6.79 -10.14
N ASP A 142 5.45 -5.66 -10.01
CA ASP A 142 6.01 -5.18 -8.74
C ASP A 142 4.91 -4.96 -7.69
N GLN A 143 3.80 -4.34 -8.06
CA GLN A 143 2.68 -4.10 -7.15
C GLN A 143 1.85 -5.36 -6.90
N ALA A 144 1.68 -6.23 -7.90
CA ALA A 144 1.03 -7.53 -7.67
C ALA A 144 1.83 -8.39 -6.68
N ALA A 145 3.16 -8.32 -6.72
CA ALA A 145 4.04 -8.97 -5.75
C ALA A 145 3.91 -8.37 -4.36
N ALA A 146 3.90 -7.04 -4.25
CA ALA A 146 3.69 -6.33 -2.99
C ALA A 146 2.33 -6.59 -2.33
N GLN A 147 1.31 -6.98 -3.09
CA GLN A 147 -0.06 -7.21 -2.60
C GLN A 147 -0.45 -8.70 -2.54
N GLY A 148 0.49 -9.63 -2.75
CA GLY A 148 0.22 -11.06 -2.54
C GLY A 148 -0.52 -11.73 -3.70
N HIS A 149 -0.47 -11.18 -4.92
CA HIS A 149 -1.26 -11.66 -6.05
C HIS A 149 -0.48 -12.60 -6.98
N LEU A 150 -0.06 -13.76 -6.47
CA LEU A 150 0.73 -14.75 -7.22
C LEU A 150 0.10 -15.15 -8.57
N ARG A 151 -1.23 -15.32 -8.63
CA ARG A 151 -1.93 -15.67 -9.89
C ARG A 151 -1.80 -14.58 -10.96
N VAL A 152 -1.77 -13.31 -10.56
CA VAL A 152 -1.54 -12.19 -11.48
C VAL A 152 -0.10 -12.20 -11.96
N ILE A 153 0.86 -12.41 -11.07
CA ILE A 153 2.30 -12.48 -11.41
C ILE A 153 2.57 -13.59 -12.42
N GLN A 154 2.07 -14.80 -12.17
CA GLN A 154 2.22 -15.95 -13.07
C GLN A 154 1.62 -15.66 -14.45
N TRP A 155 0.47 -15.00 -14.49
CA TRP A 155 -0.18 -14.64 -15.74
C TRP A 155 0.61 -13.56 -16.49
N LEU A 156 1.00 -12.47 -15.81
CA LEU A 156 1.82 -11.41 -16.40
C LEU A 156 3.13 -11.98 -16.95
N HIS A 157 3.80 -12.85 -16.20
CA HIS A 157 5.02 -13.53 -16.67
C HIS A 157 4.81 -14.35 -17.94
N SER A 158 3.67 -15.03 -18.07
CA SER A 158 3.41 -15.92 -19.21
C SER A 158 2.97 -15.17 -20.48
N TYR A 159 2.34 -14.00 -20.34
CA TYR A 159 1.67 -13.31 -21.44
C TYR A 159 2.18 -11.88 -21.72
N ARG A 160 3.04 -11.33 -20.84
CA ARG A 160 3.62 -9.99 -20.96
C ARG A 160 5.14 -10.05 -20.97
N LYS A 161 5.79 -9.01 -21.50
CA LYS A 161 7.25 -8.94 -21.68
C LYS A 161 7.92 -7.91 -20.79
N GLU A 162 7.14 -7.05 -20.17
CA GLU A 162 7.58 -5.93 -19.34
C GLU A 162 8.34 -6.38 -18.08
N GLY A 163 8.02 -7.57 -17.56
CA GLY A 163 8.71 -8.14 -16.42
C GLY A 163 8.44 -7.40 -15.10
N CYS A 164 9.42 -7.45 -14.21
CA CYS A 164 9.41 -6.78 -12.91
C CYS A 164 10.75 -6.06 -12.69
N THR A 165 10.86 -5.35 -11.57
CA THR A 165 12.15 -4.87 -11.05
C THR A 165 12.49 -5.63 -9.75
N ARG A 166 13.61 -5.29 -9.12
CA ARG A 166 13.97 -5.80 -7.78
C ARG A 166 12.90 -5.48 -6.72
N ASN A 167 12.10 -4.43 -6.95
CA ASN A 167 11.01 -4.06 -6.05
C ASN A 167 9.97 -5.17 -5.89
N ALA A 168 9.77 -6.05 -6.88
CA ALA A 168 8.83 -7.16 -6.75
C ALA A 168 9.20 -8.07 -5.58
N MET A 169 10.46 -8.53 -5.53
CA MET A 169 10.93 -9.42 -4.46
C MET A 169 11.10 -8.66 -3.15
N ASP A 170 11.65 -7.43 -3.18
CA ASP A 170 11.84 -6.61 -1.98
C ASP A 170 10.51 -6.33 -1.26
N ARG A 171 9.46 -5.99 -2.02
CA ARG A 171 8.14 -5.69 -1.45
C ARG A 171 7.35 -6.94 -1.10
N ALA A 172 7.48 -8.03 -1.86
CA ALA A 172 6.88 -9.32 -1.47
C ALA A 172 7.47 -9.83 -0.14
N ALA A 173 8.79 -9.68 0.04
CA ALA A 173 9.47 -10.02 1.28
C ALA A 173 9.01 -9.13 2.44
N SER A 174 8.95 -7.82 2.23
CA SER A 174 8.43 -6.85 3.22
C SER A 174 6.98 -7.10 3.62
N ALA A 175 6.15 -7.64 2.73
CA ALA A 175 4.72 -7.88 2.97
C ALA A 175 4.40 -9.31 3.43
N GLY A 176 5.40 -10.17 3.60
CA GLY A 176 5.19 -11.51 4.16
C GLY A 176 4.78 -12.57 3.13
N HIS A 177 4.97 -12.32 1.83
CA HIS A 177 4.56 -13.22 0.75
C HIS A 177 5.68 -14.17 0.31
N LEU A 178 6.00 -15.16 1.16
CA LEU A 178 7.08 -16.13 0.92
C LEU A 178 6.90 -16.92 -0.39
N ASP A 179 5.67 -17.30 -0.72
CA ASP A 179 5.33 -18.02 -1.96
C ASP A 179 5.70 -17.21 -3.22
N ILE A 180 5.49 -15.90 -3.17
CA ILE A 180 5.87 -14.97 -4.25
C ILE A 180 7.38 -14.78 -4.28
N VAL A 181 8.05 -14.64 -3.14
CA VAL A 181 9.52 -14.54 -3.07
C VAL A 181 10.17 -15.77 -3.72
N GLN A 182 9.72 -16.98 -3.34
CA GLN A 182 10.19 -18.24 -3.90
C GLN A 182 9.90 -18.35 -5.40
N TRP A 183 8.70 -17.94 -5.82
CA TRP A 183 8.32 -17.99 -7.22
C TRP A 183 9.16 -17.01 -8.06
N LEU A 184 9.35 -15.78 -7.60
CA LEU A 184 10.18 -14.78 -8.27
C LEU A 184 11.63 -15.28 -8.37
N HIS A 185 12.19 -15.81 -7.29
CA HIS A 185 13.55 -16.36 -7.31
C HIS A 185 13.72 -17.46 -8.36
N LYS A 186 12.74 -18.37 -8.46
CA LYS A 186 12.82 -19.49 -9.40
C LYS A 186 12.63 -19.08 -10.86
N ASN A 187 11.82 -18.05 -11.12
CA ASN A 187 11.33 -17.76 -12.48
C ASN A 187 11.83 -16.42 -13.06
N ARG A 188 12.49 -15.57 -12.26
CA ARG A 188 12.88 -14.20 -12.62
C ARG A 188 14.35 -13.92 -12.28
N PRO A 189 15.14 -13.37 -13.23
CA PRO A 189 16.56 -13.09 -13.01
C PRO A 189 16.85 -11.79 -12.23
N GLU A 190 15.86 -10.92 -12.02
CA GLU A 190 16.07 -9.57 -11.46
C GLU A 190 16.62 -9.58 -10.03
N GLY A 191 16.26 -10.60 -9.24
CA GLY A 191 16.68 -10.74 -7.85
C GLY A 191 16.04 -9.73 -6.89
N CYS A 192 16.74 -9.45 -5.80
CA CYS A 192 16.33 -8.51 -4.76
C CYS A 192 17.47 -7.53 -4.43
N THR A 193 17.24 -6.64 -3.48
CA THR A 193 18.28 -5.88 -2.79
C THR A 193 18.33 -6.28 -1.32
N THR A 194 19.24 -5.69 -0.54
CA THR A 194 19.25 -5.85 0.93
C THR A 194 17.92 -5.43 1.56
N ALA A 195 17.12 -4.58 0.89
CA ALA A 195 15.81 -4.17 1.36
C ALA A 195 14.85 -5.35 1.54
N ALA A 196 14.99 -6.45 0.80
CA ALA A 196 14.15 -7.64 0.99
C ALA A 196 14.32 -8.20 2.40
N MET A 197 15.56 -8.45 2.84
CA MET A 197 15.83 -9.01 4.16
C MET A 197 15.64 -7.96 5.26
N ASP A 198 16.10 -6.72 5.03
CA ASP A 198 15.96 -5.62 6.01
C ASP A 198 14.49 -5.31 6.35
N ASN A 199 13.62 -5.30 5.33
CA ASN A 199 12.20 -5.03 5.54
C ASN A 199 11.47 -6.26 6.07
N ALA A 200 11.78 -7.48 5.57
CA ALA A 200 11.21 -8.71 6.11
C ALA A 200 11.53 -8.87 7.61
N ALA A 201 12.74 -8.50 8.02
CA ALA A 201 13.14 -8.50 9.42
C ALA A 201 12.37 -7.47 10.25
N GLY A 202 12.28 -6.24 9.74
CA GLY A 202 11.50 -5.17 10.35
C GLY A 202 9.99 -5.47 10.45
N SER A 203 9.46 -6.37 9.63
CA SER A 203 8.05 -6.81 9.65
C SER A 203 7.84 -8.17 10.33
N GLY A 204 8.88 -8.76 10.92
CA GLY A 204 8.78 -9.98 11.72
C GLY A 204 8.60 -11.25 10.88
N HIS A 205 8.92 -11.21 9.60
CA HIS A 205 8.74 -12.33 8.68
C HIS A 205 9.93 -13.30 8.73
N LEU A 206 10.15 -13.94 9.89
CA LEU A 206 11.30 -14.82 10.15
C LEU A 206 11.52 -15.88 9.06
N LYS A 207 10.45 -16.54 8.59
CA LYS A 207 10.54 -17.55 7.51
C LYS A 207 11.08 -16.98 6.20
N ILE A 208 10.79 -15.72 5.89
CA ILE A 208 11.34 -15.04 4.72
C ILE A 208 12.79 -14.67 4.94
N VAL A 209 13.15 -14.17 6.13
CA VAL A 209 14.54 -13.86 6.49
C VAL A 209 15.43 -15.11 6.38
N GLN A 210 14.99 -16.23 6.97
CA GLN A 210 15.65 -17.53 6.86
C GLN A 210 15.83 -17.96 5.42
N TRP A 211 14.74 -17.93 4.64
CA TRP A 211 14.76 -18.34 3.26
C TRP A 211 15.70 -17.46 2.40
N LEU A 212 15.66 -16.13 2.59
CA LEU A 212 16.55 -15.20 1.90
C LEU A 212 18.01 -15.45 2.29
N ASN A 213 18.32 -15.73 3.56
CA ASN A 213 19.68 -16.03 4.01
C ASN A 213 20.25 -17.29 3.34
N GLU A 214 19.43 -18.33 3.19
CA GLU A 214 19.84 -19.60 2.58
C GLU A 214 19.95 -19.52 1.05
N ASN A 215 19.15 -18.68 0.39
CA ASN A 215 18.96 -18.75 -1.07
C ASN A 215 19.45 -17.52 -1.83
N ARG A 216 19.83 -16.43 -1.15
CA ARG A 216 20.23 -15.15 -1.77
C ARG A 216 21.55 -14.65 -1.19
N ALA A 217 22.38 -14.07 -2.06
CA ALA A 217 23.70 -13.55 -1.68
C ALA A 217 23.67 -12.08 -1.27
N GLU A 218 22.57 -11.36 -1.56
CA GLU A 218 22.45 -9.93 -1.26
C GLU A 218 22.50 -9.61 0.24
N GLY A 219 22.03 -10.53 1.09
CA GLY A 219 22.09 -10.36 2.55
C GLY A 219 21.21 -9.24 3.10
N CYS A 220 21.63 -8.69 4.24
CA CYS A 220 20.99 -7.58 4.93
C CYS A 220 21.99 -6.46 5.24
N THR A 221 21.50 -5.39 5.84
CA THR A 221 22.31 -4.36 6.50
C THR A 221 21.96 -4.30 7.98
N GLY A 222 22.64 -3.44 8.76
CA GLY A 222 22.25 -3.19 10.15
C GLY A 222 20.81 -2.70 10.34
N ALA A 223 20.16 -2.22 9.26
CA ALA A 223 18.76 -1.85 9.27
C ALA A 223 17.82 -3.02 9.58
N ALA A 224 18.21 -4.28 9.29
CA ALA A 224 17.41 -5.45 9.63
C ALA A 224 17.21 -5.58 11.15
N MET A 225 18.30 -5.55 11.92
CA MET A 225 18.25 -5.60 13.38
C MET A 225 17.65 -4.31 13.96
N ASP A 226 18.02 -3.14 13.44
CA ASP A 226 17.48 -1.86 13.91
C ASP A 226 15.95 -1.80 13.84
N ARG A 227 15.36 -2.33 12.75
CA ARG A 227 13.90 -2.32 12.53
C ARG A 227 13.21 -3.48 13.25
N ALA A 228 13.86 -4.64 13.37
CA ALA A 228 13.34 -5.72 14.20
C ALA A 228 13.24 -5.27 15.68
N ALA A 229 14.21 -4.49 16.15
CA ALA A 229 14.18 -3.88 17.48
C ALA A 229 13.07 -2.83 17.65
N LEU A 230 12.76 -2.05 16.60
CA LEU A 230 11.67 -1.08 16.63
C LEU A 230 10.29 -1.73 16.78
N ASN A 231 10.10 -2.92 16.20
CA ASN A 231 8.78 -3.56 16.10
C ASN A 231 8.65 -4.82 16.98
N GLY A 232 9.54 -5.01 17.94
CA GLY A 232 9.42 -6.12 18.91
C GLY A 232 9.70 -7.52 18.33
N HIS A 233 10.45 -7.63 17.22
CA HIS A 233 10.66 -8.91 16.53
C HIS A 233 11.90 -9.65 17.04
N PHE A 234 11.86 -10.08 18.30
CA PHE A 234 13.03 -10.64 18.98
C PHE A 234 13.55 -11.94 18.36
N GLU A 235 12.67 -12.84 17.92
CA GLU A 235 13.10 -14.07 17.23
C GLU A 235 13.91 -13.80 15.95
N VAL A 236 13.59 -12.70 15.25
CA VAL A 236 14.36 -12.28 14.07
C VAL A 236 15.71 -11.73 14.47
N LEU A 237 15.79 -10.94 15.55
CA LEU A 237 17.06 -10.45 16.08
C LEU A 237 18.01 -11.60 16.46
N LEU A 238 17.50 -12.61 17.17
CA LEU A 238 18.28 -13.79 17.55
C LEU A 238 18.77 -14.57 16.33
N PHE A 239 17.91 -14.73 15.32
CA PHE A 239 18.32 -15.35 14.06
C PHE A 239 19.43 -14.55 13.36
N LEU A 240 19.25 -13.24 13.22
CA LEU A 240 20.23 -12.37 12.54
C LEU A 240 21.56 -12.33 13.30
N GLN A 241 21.54 -12.31 14.63
CA GLN A 241 22.76 -12.37 15.44
C GLN A 241 23.56 -13.66 15.16
N ASN A 242 22.88 -14.80 15.08
CA ASN A 242 23.54 -16.10 14.93
C ASN A 242 24.07 -16.34 13.50
N GLU A 243 23.35 -15.85 12.49
CA GLU A 243 23.62 -16.20 11.09
C GLU A 243 24.29 -15.09 10.28
N ARG A 244 24.33 -13.85 10.80
CA ARG A 244 24.82 -12.66 10.07
C ARG A 244 25.85 -11.88 10.88
N SER A 245 26.79 -11.23 10.19
CA SER A 245 27.87 -10.46 10.81
C SER A 245 27.64 -8.95 10.84
N GLU A 246 26.59 -8.46 10.16
CA GLU A 246 26.30 -7.04 10.00
C GLU A 246 25.93 -6.35 11.32
N GLY A 247 25.32 -7.09 12.26
CA GLY A 247 24.92 -6.57 13.56
C GLY A 247 23.85 -5.47 13.48
N CYS A 248 23.82 -4.61 14.50
CA CYS A 248 22.93 -3.45 14.57
C CYS A 248 23.70 -2.13 14.58
N THR A 249 23.00 -1.01 14.39
CA THR A 249 23.55 0.33 14.61
C THR A 249 23.07 0.89 15.96
N SER A 250 23.53 2.08 16.33
CA SER A 250 23.02 2.78 17.53
C SER A 250 21.50 3.02 17.48
N LYS A 251 20.90 2.99 16.27
CA LYS A 251 19.45 3.13 16.09
C LYS A 251 18.68 1.98 16.72
N ALA A 252 19.21 0.76 16.83
CA ALA A 252 18.50 -0.33 17.50
C ALA A 252 18.15 0.02 18.95
N PHE A 253 19.08 0.66 19.69
CA PHE A 253 18.86 1.12 21.06
C PHE A 253 17.80 2.22 21.14
N VAL A 254 17.90 3.22 20.24
CA VAL A 254 16.91 4.30 20.15
C VAL A 254 15.54 3.75 19.80
N ASN A 255 15.47 2.81 18.87
CA ASN A 255 14.24 2.19 18.40
C ASN A 255 13.58 1.33 19.47
N ALA A 256 14.31 0.41 20.12
CA ALA A 256 13.80 -0.41 21.21
C ALA A 256 13.31 0.45 22.38
N THR A 257 14.11 1.45 22.77
CA THR A 257 13.70 2.44 23.77
C THR A 257 12.43 3.20 23.34
N SER A 258 12.36 3.61 22.07
CA SER A 258 11.23 4.36 21.51
C SER A 258 9.95 3.52 21.37
N ALA A 259 10.06 2.21 21.23
CA ALA A 259 8.95 1.27 21.12
C ALA A 259 8.53 0.64 22.46
N ASP A 260 9.27 0.90 23.54
CA ASP A 260 9.08 0.26 24.86
C ASP A 260 9.38 -1.25 24.86
N GLU A 261 10.27 -1.68 23.96
CA GLU A 261 10.72 -3.08 23.83
C GLU A 261 11.86 -3.35 24.82
N LEU A 262 11.54 -3.40 26.11
CA LEU A 262 12.51 -3.50 27.20
C LEU A 262 13.38 -4.76 27.10
N GLU A 263 12.80 -5.90 26.73
CA GLU A 263 13.54 -7.17 26.58
C GLU A 263 14.61 -7.06 25.49
N ILE A 264 14.24 -6.50 24.33
CA ILE A 264 15.19 -6.26 23.23
C ILE A 264 16.25 -5.24 23.66
N LEU A 265 15.85 -4.18 24.37
CA LEU A 265 16.79 -3.17 24.84
C LEU A 265 17.84 -3.78 25.79
N GLN A 266 17.41 -4.57 26.76
CA GLN A 266 18.30 -5.29 27.68
C GLN A 266 19.27 -6.18 26.93
N TRP A 267 18.75 -6.97 25.99
CA TRP A 267 19.56 -7.85 25.16
C TRP A 267 20.59 -7.08 24.32
N LEU A 268 20.22 -5.93 23.75
CA LEU A 268 21.14 -5.07 22.99
C LEU A 268 22.27 -4.53 23.89
N PHE A 269 21.98 -4.15 25.14
CA PHE A 269 22.98 -3.70 26.11
C PHE A 269 23.95 -4.80 26.55
N GLU A 270 23.50 -6.06 26.53
CA GLU A 270 24.34 -7.22 26.84
C GLU A 270 25.27 -7.56 25.67
N HIS A 271 24.78 -7.50 24.42
CA HIS A 271 25.50 -8.03 23.26
C HIS A 271 26.18 -6.98 22.37
N TYR A 272 25.72 -5.72 22.39
CA TYR A 272 26.18 -4.65 21.48
C TYR A 272 26.47 -3.35 22.23
N ARG A 273 26.92 -3.43 23.49
CA ARG A 273 27.18 -2.26 24.34
C ARG A 273 28.13 -1.25 23.69
N ASP A 274 29.11 -1.72 22.92
CA ASP A 274 30.07 -0.91 22.16
C ASP A 274 29.44 -0.09 21.02
N ARG A 275 28.21 -0.44 20.62
CA ARG A 275 27.45 0.22 19.54
C ARG A 275 26.47 1.27 20.02
N ILE A 276 26.39 1.50 21.34
CA ILE A 276 25.59 2.58 21.91
C ILE A 276 26.11 3.92 21.35
N GLY A 277 25.20 4.70 20.76
CA GLY A 277 25.51 6.02 20.23
C GLY A 277 25.57 7.08 21.35
N HIS A 278 25.86 8.32 20.98
CA HIS A 278 25.81 9.46 21.92
C HIS A 278 24.38 9.94 22.25
N ASP A 279 23.37 9.24 21.76
CA ASP A 279 21.95 9.55 21.98
C ASP A 279 21.56 9.33 23.45
N ARG A 280 20.95 10.33 24.08
CA ARG A 280 20.42 10.20 25.45
C ARG A 280 19.15 9.34 25.45
N LEU A 281 19.31 8.03 25.60
CA LEU A 281 18.20 7.07 25.60
C LEU A 281 17.09 7.43 26.60
N GLN A 282 17.43 8.04 27.75
CA GLN A 282 16.41 8.46 28.74
C GLN A 282 15.38 9.46 28.17
N LEU A 283 15.73 10.26 27.15
CA LEU A 283 14.79 11.17 26.50
C LEU A 283 13.74 10.39 25.68
N PHE A 284 14.14 9.30 25.03
CA PHE A 284 13.24 8.43 24.26
C PHE A 284 12.37 7.54 25.15
N ALA A 285 12.77 7.35 26.41
CA ALA A 285 12.04 6.61 27.43
C ALA A 285 11.05 7.49 28.24
N LEU A 286 10.91 8.78 27.94
CA LEU A 286 9.95 9.64 28.65
C LEU A 286 8.52 9.11 28.48
N GLY A 287 7.85 8.84 29.61
CA GLY A 287 6.52 8.23 29.66
C GLY A 287 6.51 6.70 29.68
N LYS A 288 7.67 6.04 29.56
CA LYS A 288 7.83 4.58 29.63
C LYS A 288 8.45 4.19 30.95
N PHE A 289 7.61 3.93 31.95
CA PHE A 289 8.04 3.82 33.34
C PHE A 289 9.15 2.78 33.56
N TYR A 290 8.93 1.54 33.11
CA TYR A 290 9.88 0.45 33.32
C TYR A 290 11.18 0.67 32.54
N THR A 291 11.09 1.04 31.27
CA THR A 291 12.27 1.33 30.42
C THR A 291 13.09 2.50 30.97
N LEU A 292 12.45 3.59 31.41
CA LEU A 292 13.15 4.73 32.00
C LEU A 292 13.77 4.39 33.36
N GLN A 293 13.07 3.61 34.19
CA GLN A 293 13.58 3.17 35.48
C GLN A 293 14.83 2.30 35.29
N TRP A 294 14.77 1.34 34.37
CA TRP A 294 15.87 0.45 34.04
C TRP A 294 17.08 1.23 33.48
N LEU A 295 16.87 2.14 32.51
CA LEU A 295 17.95 2.97 31.97
C LEU A 295 18.63 3.85 33.03
N LYS A 296 17.90 4.33 34.03
CA LYS A 296 18.49 5.09 35.15
C LYS A 296 19.39 4.21 36.01
N GLN A 297 18.96 2.99 36.31
CA GLN A 297 19.77 2.03 37.06
C GLN A 297 21.06 1.69 36.29
N GLU A 298 20.95 1.42 34.98
CA GLU A 298 22.10 1.09 34.15
C GLU A 298 23.11 2.26 34.07
N SER A 299 22.65 3.51 33.93
CA SER A 299 23.56 4.67 33.94
C SER A 299 24.30 4.87 35.26
N VAL A 300 23.69 4.49 36.39
CA VAL A 300 24.35 4.56 37.70
C VAL A 300 25.46 3.50 37.81
N LEU A 301 25.29 2.34 37.16
CA LEU A 301 26.33 1.30 37.11
C LEU A 301 27.55 1.71 36.27
N GLU A 302 27.38 2.58 35.27
CA GLU A 302 28.49 3.11 34.47
C GLU A 302 29.42 4.04 35.25
N ASP A 303 28.87 4.82 36.19
CA ASP A 303 29.62 5.75 37.03
C ASP A 303 30.40 5.05 38.17
N LEU A 304 30.21 3.73 38.37
CA LEU A 304 30.90 2.94 39.39
C LEU A 304 32.25 2.35 38.87
N PRO A 305 33.31 2.35 39.69
CA PRO A 305 34.60 1.76 39.33
C PRO A 305 34.48 0.25 39.02
N GLU A 306 35.29 -0.27 38.09
CA GLU A 306 35.21 -1.66 37.60
C GLU A 306 35.23 -2.73 38.71
N SER A 307 35.82 -2.45 39.88
CA SER A 307 35.86 -3.35 41.04
C SER A 307 34.49 -3.63 41.67
N GLU A 308 33.48 -2.80 41.40
CA GLU A 308 32.16 -2.89 42.01
C GLU A 308 31.08 -3.47 41.06
N ARG A 309 31.42 -3.77 39.80
CA ARG A 309 30.46 -4.27 38.78
C ARG A 309 30.16 -5.77 38.82
N HIS A 310 30.88 -6.56 39.63
CA HIS A 310 30.80 -8.04 39.62
C HIS A 310 30.07 -8.66 40.83
N TYR A 311 29.24 -7.88 41.53
CA TYR A 311 28.41 -8.40 42.62
C TYR A 311 26.95 -8.11 42.35
N GLU A 312 26.32 -8.91 41.48
CA GLU A 312 24.92 -9.37 41.59
C GLU A 312 24.62 -10.42 40.49
#